data_AF-A0A6C0DPJ5-F1
#
_entry.id   AF-A0A6C0DPJ5-F1
#
_cell.length_a   1.000
_cell.length_b   1.000
_cell.length_c   1.000
_cell.angle_alpha   90.00
_cell.angle_beta   90.00
_cell.angle_gamma   90.00
#
_symmetry.space_group_name_H-M   'P 1'
#
loop_
_entity.id
_entity.type
_entity.pdbx_description
1 polymer ?
#
loop_
_entity_poly.entity_id
_entity_poly.type
_entity_poly.pdbx_seq_one_letter_code
_entity_poly.pdbx_strand_id
1 'polypeptide(L)'
;MQKNIFLLWLQGWEHASWLNKQVAESWELNNNSDWKIHYIDLENVKDYVNDINYIYDKTKDISPQAKSDIIRLSLLKNHGGVWADATMLCMQPLQHWIDEAIAPAGLWMYHGLGGGMSKEFGPASWFIISEKDGYMITKWKEECDNYWNANRSANNYYWMDGLFKKLFENDEEFKRLWLQTPYLYCELDGQSHTLYHHGIQNNTQKIKDIFFEKPPYALKLSKTWNDIFPDINTEKCKNSNGYYAIELSKRKFSYKHVME
;
A
#
# COMPACT_ATOMS: atom_id res chain seq x y z
N MET A 1 6.65 -14.08 -10.12
CA MET A 1 6.92 -13.06 -9.08
C MET A 1 7.26 -13.73 -7.74
N GLN A 2 8.09 -13.07 -6.91
CA GLN A 2 8.42 -13.51 -5.55
C GLN A 2 7.22 -13.37 -4.61
N LYS A 3 6.93 -14.40 -3.81
CA LYS A 3 5.77 -14.41 -2.89
C LYS A 3 6.10 -13.80 -1.52
N ASN A 4 6.53 -12.54 -1.51
CA ASN A 4 6.79 -11.75 -0.29
C ASN A 4 5.68 -10.72 -0.05
N ILE A 5 5.31 -10.49 1.21
CA ILE A 5 4.44 -9.38 1.63
C ILE A 5 5.16 -8.62 2.73
N PHE A 6 5.36 -7.32 2.55
CA PHE A 6 6.02 -6.45 3.51
C PHE A 6 5.00 -5.54 4.18
N LEU A 7 4.98 -5.57 5.51
CA LEU A 7 4.20 -4.67 6.36
C LEU A 7 5.14 -3.93 7.29
N LEU A 8 5.11 -2.59 7.27
CA LEU A 8 6.02 -1.76 8.07
C LEU A 8 5.29 -1.12 9.26
N TRP A 9 5.86 -1.28 10.45
CA TRP A 9 5.54 -0.47 11.62
C TRP A 9 6.84 -0.06 12.32
N LEU A 10 7.25 1.20 12.10
CA LEU A 10 8.58 1.69 12.51
C LEU A 10 8.86 1.55 14.01
N GLN A 11 7.82 1.59 14.84
CA GLN A 11 7.91 1.50 16.30
C GLN A 11 7.94 0.05 16.83
N GLY A 12 7.94 -0.97 15.97
CA GLY A 12 7.89 -2.38 16.39
C GLY A 12 6.47 -2.93 16.47
N TRP A 13 6.23 -4.09 15.85
CA TRP A 13 4.88 -4.67 15.68
C TRP A 13 4.23 -5.10 17.00
N GLU A 14 5.01 -5.38 18.03
CA GLU A 14 4.57 -5.60 19.40
C GLU A 14 3.79 -4.38 19.95
N HIS A 15 4.22 -3.18 19.57
CA HIS A 15 3.63 -1.89 19.93
C HIS A 15 2.56 -1.40 18.96
N ALA A 16 2.24 -2.18 17.91
CA ALA A 16 1.22 -1.81 16.94
C ALA A 16 -0.18 -1.71 17.59
N SER A 17 -0.97 -0.74 17.12
CA SER A 17 -2.34 -0.54 17.59
C SER A 17 -3.25 -1.73 17.24
N TRP A 18 -4.41 -1.82 17.89
CA TRP A 18 -5.41 -2.85 17.57
C TRP A 18 -5.74 -2.89 16.08
N LEU A 19 -5.95 -1.71 15.46
CA LEU A 19 -6.24 -1.62 14.03
C LEU A 19 -5.14 -2.25 13.17
N ASN A 20 -3.88 -1.89 13.43
CA ASN A 20 -2.75 -2.36 12.64
C ASN A 20 -2.57 -3.87 12.81
N LYS A 21 -2.83 -4.41 14.01
CA LYS A 21 -2.85 -5.86 14.26
C LYS A 21 -3.96 -6.58 13.48
N GLN A 22 -5.15 -5.99 13.37
CA GLN A 22 -6.22 -6.53 12.52
C GLN A 22 -5.86 -6.47 11.03
N VAL A 23 -5.16 -5.43 10.58
CA VAL A 23 -4.63 -5.35 9.22
C VAL A 23 -3.62 -6.47 8.96
N ALA A 24 -2.64 -6.67 9.84
CA ALA A 24 -1.68 -7.77 9.73
C ALA A 24 -2.36 -9.15 9.67
N GLU A 25 -3.29 -9.41 10.60
CA GLU A 25 -4.07 -10.65 10.66
C GLU A 25 -4.83 -10.89 9.35
N SER A 26 -5.40 -9.86 8.72
CA SER A 26 -6.09 -10.01 7.43
C SER A 26 -5.16 -10.50 6.31
N TRP A 27 -3.90 -10.04 6.27
CA TRP A 27 -2.92 -10.49 5.29
C TRP A 27 -2.53 -11.95 5.52
N GLU A 28 -2.36 -12.34 6.79
CA GLU A 28 -2.09 -13.74 7.17
C GLU A 28 -3.26 -14.64 6.74
N LEU A 29 -4.48 -14.35 7.17
CA LEU A 29 -5.65 -15.19 6.90
C LEU A 29 -5.91 -15.40 5.40
N ASN A 30 -5.67 -14.37 4.59
CA ASN A 30 -5.92 -14.41 3.16
C ASN A 30 -4.77 -14.99 2.33
N ASN A 31 -3.55 -15.15 2.88
CA ASN A 31 -2.38 -15.54 2.10
C ASN A 31 -1.42 -16.57 2.75
N ASN A 32 -1.71 -17.08 3.96
CA ASN A 32 -0.76 -17.86 4.79
C ASN A 32 -0.13 -19.11 4.16
N SER A 33 -0.75 -19.73 3.15
CA SER A 33 -0.25 -20.96 2.53
C SER A 33 0.81 -20.71 1.47
N ASP A 34 0.82 -19.52 0.89
CA ASP A 34 1.55 -19.24 -0.34
C ASP A 34 2.53 -18.08 -0.22
N TRP A 35 2.33 -17.19 0.74
CA TRP A 35 3.08 -15.94 0.86
C TRP A 35 3.83 -15.84 2.19
N LYS A 36 5.09 -15.40 2.12
CA LYS A 36 5.86 -15.05 3.30
C LYS A 36 5.56 -13.60 3.68
N ILE A 37 4.98 -13.40 4.86
CA ILE A 37 4.77 -12.09 5.44
C ILE A 37 5.99 -11.69 6.25
N HIS A 38 6.49 -10.48 6.00
CA HIS A 38 7.64 -9.89 6.68
C HIS A 38 7.17 -8.65 7.43
N TYR A 39 7.28 -8.72 8.75
CA TYR A 39 7.00 -7.63 9.67
C TYR A 39 8.25 -6.79 9.83
N ILE A 40 8.27 -5.63 9.17
CA ILE A 40 9.42 -4.73 9.16
C ILE A 40 9.24 -3.65 10.22
N ASP A 41 10.35 -3.30 10.89
CA ASP A 41 10.48 -2.18 11.82
C ASP A 41 11.88 -1.52 11.68
N LEU A 42 12.19 -0.52 12.50
CA LEU A 42 13.49 0.17 12.43
C LEU A 42 14.68 -0.69 12.89
N GLU A 43 14.44 -1.70 13.74
CA GLU A 43 15.50 -2.55 14.29
C GLU A 43 15.95 -3.60 13.27
N ASN A 44 14.99 -4.17 12.53
CA ASN A 44 15.22 -5.28 11.62
C ASN A 44 15.38 -4.89 10.14
N VAL A 45 15.01 -3.67 9.72
CA VAL A 45 15.02 -3.30 8.29
C VAL A 45 16.38 -3.47 7.60
N LYS A 46 17.48 -3.28 8.34
CA LYS A 46 18.87 -3.49 7.88
C LYS A 46 19.18 -4.94 7.49
N ASP A 47 18.42 -5.90 8.02
CA ASP A 47 18.57 -7.32 7.71
C ASP A 47 17.99 -7.64 6.32
N TYR A 48 17.15 -6.73 5.79
CA TYR A 48 16.52 -6.86 4.48
C TYR A 48 17.17 -5.97 3.42
N VAL A 49 17.57 -4.74 3.77
CA VAL A 49 18.06 -3.74 2.81
C VAL A 49 19.20 -2.90 3.41
N ASN A 50 20.22 -2.64 2.60
CA ASN A 50 21.44 -1.92 3.00
C ASN A 50 21.77 -0.72 2.10
N ASP A 51 20.97 -0.50 1.05
CA ASP A 51 21.09 0.58 0.06
C ASP A 51 20.34 1.86 0.48
N ILE A 52 19.94 1.97 1.74
CA ILE A 52 19.17 3.09 2.28
C ILE A 52 19.78 3.68 3.56
N ASN A 53 21.09 3.53 3.78
CA ASN A 53 21.76 3.99 5.01
C ASN A 53 21.53 5.48 5.34
N TYR A 54 21.20 6.30 4.34
CA TYR A 54 20.85 7.71 4.52
C TYR A 54 19.60 7.92 5.39
N ILE A 55 18.74 6.92 5.64
CA ILE A 55 17.62 7.04 6.60
C ILE A 55 18.08 7.20 8.06
N TYR A 56 19.35 6.84 8.34
CA TYR A 56 19.98 6.95 9.66
C TYR A 56 20.90 8.17 9.78
N ASP A 57 21.09 8.93 8.70
CA ASP A 57 21.91 10.14 8.70
C ASP A 57 21.23 11.24 9.53
N LYS A 58 21.81 11.55 10.69
CA LYS A 58 21.30 12.57 11.61
C LYS A 58 21.36 14.00 11.04
N THR A 59 22.07 14.21 9.94
CA THR A 59 22.14 15.50 9.25
C THR A 59 21.01 15.68 8.22
N LYS A 60 20.17 14.65 8.04
CA LYS A 60 18.94 14.67 7.25
C LYS A 60 17.72 14.61 8.16
N ASP A 61 16.76 15.46 7.87
CA ASP A 61 15.43 15.45 8.46
C ASP A 61 14.48 14.62 7.58
N ILE A 62 14.46 13.31 7.87
CA ILE A 62 13.63 12.33 7.17
C ILE A 62 12.49 11.93 8.09
N SER A 63 11.28 12.39 7.76
CA SER A 63 10.07 12.07 8.52
C SER A 63 9.80 10.55 8.53
N PRO A 64 9.07 10.03 9.53
CA PRO A 64 8.66 8.62 9.55
C PRO A 64 7.94 8.19 8.25
N GLN A 65 7.13 9.07 7.66
CA GLN A 65 6.44 8.80 6.40
C GLN A 65 7.42 8.69 5.23
N ALA A 66 8.38 9.61 5.14
CA ALA A 66 9.42 9.53 4.12
C ALA A 66 10.34 8.30 4.29
N LYS A 67 10.64 7.89 5.53
CA LYS A 67 11.35 6.63 5.79
C LYS A 67 10.57 5.42 5.27
N SER A 68 9.25 5.39 5.50
CA SER A 68 8.37 4.33 4.97
C SER A 68 8.40 4.28 3.44
N ASP A 69 8.33 5.43 2.77
CA ASP A 69 8.45 5.55 1.31
C ASP A 69 9.79 4.99 0.80
N ILE A 70 10.91 5.37 1.43
CA ILE A 70 12.26 4.90 1.08
C ILE A 70 12.38 3.38 1.25
N ILE A 71 11.96 2.86 2.41
CA ILE A 71 12.04 1.45 2.77
C ILE A 71 11.23 0.60 1.80
N ARG A 72 10.02 1.04 1.45
CA ARG A 72 9.14 0.36 0.48
C ARG A 72 9.82 0.15 -0.86
N LEU A 73 10.35 1.22 -1.46
CA LEU A 73 10.98 1.14 -2.78
C LEU A 73 12.19 0.20 -2.76
N SER A 74 13.01 0.28 -1.70
CA SER A 74 14.18 -0.59 -1.55
C SER A 74 13.81 -2.07 -1.36
N LEU A 75 12.82 -2.37 -0.50
CA LEU A 75 12.36 -3.74 -0.29
C LEU A 75 11.82 -4.35 -1.59
N LEU A 76 10.95 -3.63 -2.29
CA LEU A 76 10.34 -4.11 -3.53
C LEU A 76 11.36 -4.28 -4.64
N LYS A 77 12.29 -3.34 -4.79
CA LYS A 77 13.39 -3.46 -5.77
C LYS A 77 14.21 -4.72 -5.48
N ASN A 78 14.63 -4.94 -4.23
CA ASN A 78 15.59 -5.99 -3.88
C ASN A 78 14.97 -7.39 -3.72
N HIS A 79 13.68 -7.47 -3.38
CA HIS A 79 13.01 -8.73 -3.02
C HIS A 79 11.77 -9.04 -3.86
N GLY A 80 11.22 -8.07 -4.58
CA GLY A 80 9.92 -8.20 -5.25
C GLY A 80 8.78 -8.49 -4.27
N GLY A 81 7.61 -8.80 -4.80
CA GLY A 81 6.40 -9.11 -4.03
C GLY A 81 5.54 -7.88 -3.78
N VAL A 82 4.94 -7.82 -2.59
CA VAL A 82 3.89 -6.86 -2.24
C VAL A 82 4.34 -5.99 -1.07
N TRP A 83 4.11 -4.68 -1.21
CA TRP A 83 4.05 -3.76 -0.09
C TRP A 83 2.61 -3.41 0.21
N ALA A 84 2.26 -3.40 1.48
CA ALA A 84 1.01 -2.84 1.97
C ALA A 84 1.29 -1.97 3.20
N ASP A 85 0.83 -0.72 3.20
CA ASP A 85 0.91 0.10 4.42
C ASP A 85 0.21 -0.60 5.60
N ALA A 86 0.63 -0.32 6.83
CA ALA A 86 0.01 -0.89 8.03
C ALA A 86 -1.48 -0.51 8.24
N THR A 87 -2.07 0.29 7.34
CA THR A 87 -3.51 0.58 7.30
C THR A 87 -4.24 -0.04 6.10
N MET A 88 -3.58 -0.90 5.32
CA MET A 88 -4.15 -1.59 4.17
C MET A 88 -4.74 -2.93 4.56
N LEU A 89 -6.04 -2.97 4.79
CA LEU A 89 -6.75 -4.20 5.11
C LEU A 89 -6.82 -5.11 3.87
N CYS A 90 -6.35 -6.35 4.01
CA CYS A 90 -6.42 -7.36 2.95
C CYS A 90 -7.86 -7.88 2.87
N MET A 91 -8.59 -7.53 1.82
CA MET A 91 -10.00 -7.90 1.67
C MET A 91 -10.18 -9.18 0.84
N GLN A 92 -9.15 -9.56 0.06
CA GLN A 92 -9.15 -10.76 -0.78
C GLN A 92 -7.75 -11.39 -0.89
N PRO A 93 -7.63 -12.71 -1.09
CA PRO A 93 -6.36 -13.38 -1.38
C PRO A 93 -5.66 -12.86 -2.63
N LEU A 94 -4.33 -12.78 -2.64
CA LEU A 94 -3.56 -12.30 -3.80
C LEU A 94 -3.58 -13.28 -4.97
N GLN A 95 -3.61 -14.58 -4.68
CA GLN A 95 -3.35 -15.68 -5.63
C GLN A 95 -4.25 -15.70 -6.87
N HIS A 96 -5.42 -15.08 -6.83
CA HIS A 96 -6.40 -15.16 -7.93
C HIS A 96 -6.38 -13.98 -8.90
N TRP A 97 -5.57 -12.95 -8.65
CA TRP A 97 -5.57 -11.73 -9.47
C TRP A 97 -4.18 -11.13 -9.70
N ILE A 98 -3.22 -11.39 -8.82
CA ILE A 98 -1.94 -10.67 -8.82
C ILE A 98 -1.06 -10.96 -10.03
N ASP A 99 -1.04 -12.21 -10.52
CA ASP A 99 -0.21 -12.61 -11.65
C ASP A 99 -0.67 -11.92 -12.95
N GLU A 100 -1.98 -11.75 -13.12
CA GLU A 100 -2.57 -11.02 -14.25
C GLU A 100 -2.31 -9.52 -14.15
N ALA A 101 -2.39 -8.96 -12.94
CA ALA A 101 -2.16 -7.54 -12.68
C ALA A 101 -0.73 -7.13 -13.02
N ILE A 102 0.26 -7.99 -12.72
CA ILE A 102 1.68 -7.66 -12.87
C ILE A 102 2.28 -8.07 -14.22
N ALA A 103 1.75 -9.12 -14.87
CA ALA A 103 2.33 -9.69 -16.09
C ALA A 103 2.62 -8.67 -17.22
N PRO A 104 1.82 -7.62 -17.45
CA PRO A 104 2.08 -6.68 -18.54
C PRO A 104 3.31 -5.79 -18.33
N ALA A 105 3.66 -5.47 -17.09
CA ALA A 105 4.57 -4.36 -16.81
C ALA A 105 5.60 -4.61 -15.69
N GLY A 106 5.44 -5.69 -14.91
CA GLY A 106 6.34 -6.01 -13.80
C GLY A 106 6.12 -5.15 -12.54
N LEU A 107 5.18 -4.20 -12.56
CA LEU A 107 4.74 -3.43 -11.41
C LEU A 107 3.25 -3.11 -11.53
N TRP A 108 2.55 -3.21 -10.41
CA TRP A 108 1.14 -2.87 -10.28
C TRP A 108 0.87 -2.08 -9.00
N MET A 109 0.00 -1.09 -9.08
CA MET A 109 -0.61 -0.43 -7.94
C MET A 109 -1.99 0.07 -8.34
N TYR A 110 -2.81 0.41 -7.36
CA TYR A 110 -4.02 1.16 -7.67
C TYR A 110 -3.67 2.48 -8.36
N HIS A 111 -4.49 2.90 -9.31
CA HIS A 111 -4.38 4.26 -9.84
C HIS A 111 -5.16 5.20 -8.93
N GLY A 112 -4.62 6.40 -8.74
CA GLY A 112 -5.16 7.45 -7.91
C GLY A 112 -4.83 8.82 -8.51
N LEU A 113 -4.71 9.82 -7.66
CA LEU A 113 -4.40 11.20 -8.06
C LEU A 113 -2.99 11.64 -7.62
N GLY A 114 -2.10 10.68 -7.34
CA GLY A 114 -0.73 10.94 -6.92
C GLY A 114 0.01 11.86 -7.90
N GLY A 115 0.84 12.76 -7.39
CA GLY A 115 1.58 13.73 -8.22
C GLY A 115 0.69 14.76 -8.95
N GLY A 116 -0.61 14.83 -8.62
CA GLY A 116 -1.59 15.65 -9.34
C GLY A 116 -1.88 15.15 -10.76
N MET A 117 -1.68 13.85 -11.00
CA MET A 117 -1.97 13.19 -12.27
C MET A 117 -3.45 12.81 -12.36
N SER A 118 -3.94 12.52 -13.57
CA SER A 118 -5.32 12.07 -13.78
C SER A 118 -5.52 10.63 -13.29
N LYS A 119 -6.79 10.23 -13.12
CA LYS A 119 -7.18 8.92 -12.58
C LYS A 119 -6.62 7.73 -13.36
N GLU A 120 -6.27 7.93 -14.64
CA GLU A 120 -5.73 6.92 -15.54
C GLU A 120 -4.23 6.69 -15.32
N PHE A 121 -3.51 7.60 -14.65
CA PHE A 121 -2.05 7.56 -14.60
C PHE A 121 -1.46 7.81 -13.21
N GLY A 122 -2.21 8.42 -12.30
CA GLY A 122 -1.68 8.79 -10.99
C GLY A 122 -1.38 7.56 -10.12
N PRO A 123 -0.25 7.53 -9.40
CA PRO A 123 0.07 6.42 -8.50
C PRO A 123 -0.76 6.49 -7.21
N ALA A 124 -1.01 5.33 -6.61
CA ALA A 124 -1.47 5.19 -5.23
C ALA A 124 -0.47 4.32 -4.46
N SER A 125 0.59 4.95 -3.98
CA SER A 125 1.82 4.26 -3.57
C SER A 125 1.74 3.49 -2.25
N TRP A 126 0.61 3.54 -1.54
CA TRP A 126 0.39 2.84 -0.27
C TRP A 126 0.16 1.32 -0.42
N PHE A 127 -0.01 0.83 -1.64
CA PHE A 127 -0.05 -0.59 -1.98
C PHE A 127 0.60 -0.82 -3.35
N ILE A 128 1.72 -1.53 -3.36
CA ILE A 128 2.53 -1.72 -4.58
C ILE A 128 2.89 -3.19 -4.70
N ILE A 129 2.81 -3.70 -5.91
CA ILE A 129 3.25 -5.04 -6.28
C ILE A 129 4.37 -4.86 -7.30
N SER A 130 5.48 -5.55 -7.12
CA SER A 130 6.63 -5.43 -8.01
C SER A 130 7.34 -6.75 -8.22
N GLU A 131 7.84 -6.96 -9.43
CA GLU A 131 8.90 -7.92 -9.66
C GLU A 131 10.20 -7.43 -9.05
N LYS A 132 11.00 -8.37 -8.53
CA LYS A 132 12.35 -8.09 -8.10
C LYS A 132 13.17 -7.55 -9.28
N ASP A 133 13.93 -6.48 -9.03
CA ASP A 133 14.77 -5.81 -10.02
C ASP A 133 14.01 -5.35 -11.30
N GLY A 134 12.69 -5.20 -11.22
CA GLY A 134 11.87 -4.71 -12.33
C GLY A 134 12.26 -3.29 -12.75
N TYR A 135 12.09 -2.96 -14.04
CA TYR A 135 12.55 -1.68 -14.59
C TYR A 135 11.95 -0.47 -13.85
N MET A 136 10.62 -0.43 -13.71
CA MET A 136 9.93 0.70 -13.07
C MET A 136 10.33 0.88 -11.60
N ILE A 137 10.35 -0.20 -10.80
CA ILE A 137 10.72 -0.09 -9.38
C ILE A 137 12.18 0.33 -9.21
N THR A 138 13.07 -0.14 -10.09
CA THR A 138 14.49 0.21 -10.08
C THR A 138 14.68 1.68 -10.40
N LYS A 139 14.05 2.19 -11.47
CA LYS A 139 14.09 3.61 -11.84
C LYS A 139 13.54 4.51 -10.74
N TRP A 140 12.43 4.10 -10.11
CA TRP A 140 11.85 4.87 -9.02
C TRP A 140 12.75 4.90 -7.78
N LYS A 141 13.40 3.78 -7.46
CA LYS A 141 14.40 3.72 -6.39
C LYS A 141 15.64 4.57 -6.71
N GLU A 142 16.15 4.54 -7.93
CA GLU A 142 17.27 5.39 -8.38
C GLU A 142 16.93 6.88 -8.22
N GLU A 143 15.73 7.31 -8.64
CA GLU A 143 15.29 8.69 -8.46
C GLU A 143 15.09 9.06 -6.98
N CYS A 144 14.63 8.13 -6.16
CA CYS A 144 14.57 8.29 -4.70
C CYS A 144 15.96 8.52 -4.10
N ASP A 145 16.95 7.73 -4.51
CA ASP A 145 18.34 7.88 -4.04
C ASP A 145 18.95 9.20 -4.49
N ASN A 146 18.76 9.58 -5.75
CA ASN A 146 19.21 10.88 -6.28
C ASN A 146 18.61 12.04 -5.49
N TYR A 147 17.30 11.95 -5.19
CA TYR A 147 16.60 12.94 -4.40
C TYR A 147 17.18 13.05 -2.99
N TRP A 148 17.34 11.94 -2.27
CA TRP A 148 17.85 11.97 -0.89
C TRP A 148 19.36 12.25 -0.81
N ASN A 149 20.14 11.98 -1.85
CA ASN A 149 21.54 12.41 -1.92
C ASN A 149 21.67 13.92 -2.03
N ALA A 150 20.80 14.56 -2.81
CA ALA A 150 20.81 16.00 -3.03
C ALA A 150 20.14 16.81 -1.91
N ASN A 151 19.23 16.20 -1.14
CA ASN A 151 18.38 16.90 -0.18
C ASN A 151 18.63 16.47 1.28
N ARG A 152 18.40 17.40 2.21
CA ARG A 152 18.41 17.12 3.65
C ARG A 152 17.03 16.90 4.23
N SER A 153 15.97 17.34 3.56
CA SER A 153 14.58 17.15 3.97
C SER A 153 13.70 16.98 2.74
N ALA A 154 12.47 16.50 2.92
CA ALA A 154 11.53 16.42 1.83
C ALA A 154 10.95 17.80 1.48
N ASN A 155 10.89 18.14 0.19
CA ASN A 155 10.31 19.39 -0.33
C ASN A 155 8.80 19.50 -0.03
N ASN A 156 8.09 18.38 -0.01
CA ASN A 156 6.70 18.29 0.43
C ASN A 156 6.32 16.85 0.82
N TYR A 157 5.12 16.66 1.36
CA TYR A 157 4.61 15.35 1.79
C TYR A 157 4.52 14.33 0.64
N TYR A 158 4.18 14.78 -0.58
CA TYR A 158 3.99 13.95 -1.79
C TYR A 158 5.24 13.85 -2.66
N TRP A 159 6.44 14.02 -2.07
CA TRP A 159 7.71 14.02 -2.80
C TRP A 159 7.88 12.77 -3.69
N MET A 160 7.52 11.60 -3.17
CA MET A 160 7.70 10.33 -3.87
C MET A 160 6.76 10.18 -5.07
N ASP A 161 5.51 10.63 -4.95
CA ASP A 161 4.55 10.67 -6.07
C ASP A 161 5.01 11.68 -7.14
N GLY A 162 5.67 12.77 -6.71
CA GLY A 162 6.34 13.70 -7.62
C GLY A 162 7.48 13.07 -8.42
N LEU A 163 8.27 12.17 -7.81
CA LEU A 163 9.31 11.40 -8.51
C LEU A 163 8.70 10.43 -9.53
N PHE A 164 7.59 9.76 -9.17
CA PHE A 164 6.87 8.90 -10.09
C PHE A 164 6.39 9.67 -11.33
N LYS A 165 5.75 10.83 -11.10
CA LYS A 165 5.34 11.72 -12.20
C LYS A 165 6.51 12.14 -13.07
N LYS A 166 7.63 12.53 -12.47
CA LYS A 166 8.85 12.89 -13.21
C LYS A 166 9.32 11.75 -14.11
N LEU A 167 9.33 10.51 -13.62
CA LEU A 167 9.68 9.34 -14.43
C LEU A 167 8.69 9.10 -15.56
N PHE A 168 7.39 9.15 -15.28
CA PHE A 168 6.35 9.03 -16.30
C PHE A 168 6.47 10.08 -17.41
N GLU A 169 6.90 11.30 -17.09
CA GLU A 169 7.03 12.38 -18.07
C GLU A 169 8.33 12.31 -18.89
N ASN A 170 9.41 11.76 -18.32
CA ASN A 170 10.77 11.92 -18.88
C ASN A 170 11.49 10.59 -19.23
N ASP A 171 10.99 9.43 -18.81
CA ASP A 171 11.53 8.12 -19.16
C ASP A 171 10.54 7.37 -20.06
N GLU A 172 10.88 7.24 -21.35
CA GLU A 172 9.98 6.66 -22.35
C GLU A 172 9.59 5.21 -22.06
N GLU A 173 10.53 4.42 -21.53
CA GLU A 173 10.28 3.02 -21.19
C GLU A 173 9.42 2.90 -19.93
N PHE A 174 9.68 3.73 -18.91
CA PHE A 174 8.84 3.81 -17.72
C PHE A 174 7.41 4.17 -18.09
N LYS A 175 7.24 5.20 -18.93
CA LYS A 175 5.92 5.61 -19.43
C LYS A 175 5.25 4.50 -20.22
N ARG A 176 5.96 3.85 -21.15
CA ARG A 176 5.43 2.76 -21.98
C ARG A 176 4.94 1.61 -21.12
N LEU A 177 5.70 1.19 -20.12
CA LEU A 177 5.33 0.11 -19.21
C LEU A 177 4.13 0.51 -18.33
N TRP A 178 4.12 1.71 -17.77
CA TRP A 178 3.00 2.18 -16.94
C TRP A 178 1.69 2.27 -17.74
N LEU A 179 1.74 2.69 -19.01
CA LEU A 179 0.58 2.69 -19.91
C LEU A 179 0.07 1.28 -20.28
N GLN A 180 0.87 0.24 -20.02
CA GLN A 180 0.47 -1.16 -20.21
C GLN A 180 -0.04 -1.81 -18.92
N THR A 181 0.14 -1.16 -17.77
CA THR A 181 -0.33 -1.68 -16.49
C THR A 181 -1.85 -1.61 -16.44
N PRO A 182 -2.56 -2.75 -16.30
CA PRO A 182 -4.00 -2.76 -16.13
C PRO A 182 -4.36 -2.16 -14.78
N TYR A 183 -5.43 -1.41 -14.66
CA TYR A 183 -5.65 -0.64 -13.43
C TYR A 183 -7.05 -0.65 -12.84
N LEU A 184 -7.09 -0.36 -11.54
CA LEU A 184 -8.30 -0.02 -10.78
C LEU A 184 -8.11 1.37 -10.18
N TYR A 185 -9.08 2.25 -10.41
CA TYR A 185 -9.07 3.59 -9.80
C TYR A 185 -9.53 3.52 -8.34
N CYS A 186 -8.69 3.95 -7.40
CA CYS A 186 -8.91 3.73 -5.97
C CYS A 186 -10.12 4.48 -5.39
N GLU A 187 -10.52 5.61 -5.99
CA GLU A 187 -11.55 6.50 -5.45
C GLU A 187 -13.00 6.08 -5.75
N LEU A 188 -13.22 4.99 -6.50
CA LEU A 188 -14.57 4.50 -6.82
C LEU A 188 -15.20 3.73 -5.64
N ASP A 189 -16.53 3.76 -5.57
CA ASP A 189 -17.31 2.89 -4.67
C ASP A 189 -16.99 1.41 -4.94
N GLY A 190 -16.57 0.70 -3.90
CA GLY A 190 -16.11 -0.70 -3.99
C GLY A 190 -14.61 -0.85 -4.26
N GLN A 191 -13.88 0.26 -4.39
CA GLN A 191 -12.41 0.28 -4.49
C GLN A 191 -11.75 0.76 -3.18
N SER A 192 -10.42 0.83 -3.17
CA SER A 192 -9.63 0.90 -1.94
C SER A 192 -9.89 2.13 -1.06
N HIS A 193 -10.28 3.27 -1.64
CA HIS A 193 -10.61 4.50 -0.91
C HIS A 193 -12.10 4.64 -0.60
N THR A 194 -12.93 3.60 -0.76
CA THR A 194 -14.36 3.67 -0.43
C THR A 194 -14.62 4.29 0.95
N LEU A 195 -13.87 3.89 1.99
CA LEU A 195 -14.08 4.45 3.33
C LEU A 195 -13.49 5.83 3.56
N TYR A 196 -12.62 6.31 2.68
CA TYR A 196 -12.18 7.72 2.70
C TYR A 196 -13.36 8.65 2.39
N HIS A 197 -14.18 8.30 1.39
CA HIS A 197 -15.36 9.08 0.99
C HIS A 197 -16.57 8.86 1.88
N HIS A 198 -16.78 7.62 2.33
CA HIS A 198 -18.00 7.24 3.07
C HIS A 198 -17.83 7.22 4.58
N GLY A 199 -16.62 7.46 5.08
CA GLY A 199 -16.30 7.51 6.50
C GLY A 199 -16.25 6.13 7.15
N ILE A 200 -15.15 5.84 7.85
CA ILE A 200 -15.00 4.58 8.61
C ILE A 200 -16.04 4.46 9.73
N GLN A 201 -16.51 5.59 10.27
CA GLN A 201 -17.38 5.67 11.44
C GLN A 201 -18.86 5.48 11.15
N ASN A 202 -19.26 5.65 9.90
CA ASN A 202 -20.66 5.62 9.51
C ASN A 202 -21.17 4.17 9.53
N ASN A 203 -22.49 3.99 9.65
CA ASN A 203 -23.15 2.70 9.54
C ASN A 203 -24.06 2.73 8.32
N THR A 204 -23.49 2.45 7.14
CA THR A 204 -24.16 2.65 5.85
C THR A 204 -24.41 1.31 5.19
N GLN A 205 -25.69 0.89 5.13
CA GLN A 205 -26.06 -0.41 4.57
C GLN A 205 -25.54 -0.60 3.14
N LYS A 206 -25.71 0.39 2.26
CA LYS A 206 -25.18 0.36 0.89
C LYS A 206 -23.68 0.02 0.82
N ILE A 207 -22.86 0.57 1.72
CA ILE A 207 -21.41 0.32 1.73
C ILE A 207 -21.11 -1.10 2.23
N LYS A 208 -21.85 -1.56 3.23
CA LYS A 208 -21.74 -2.94 3.72
C LYS A 208 -22.13 -3.94 2.64
N ASP A 209 -23.20 -3.68 1.89
CA ASP A 209 -23.63 -4.50 0.76
C ASP A 209 -22.56 -4.55 -0.34
N ILE A 210 -21.97 -3.40 -0.69
CA ILE A 210 -20.86 -3.34 -1.65
C ILE A 210 -19.68 -4.20 -1.19
N PHE A 211 -19.26 -4.10 0.08
CA PHE A 211 -18.17 -4.94 0.58
C PHE A 211 -18.55 -6.42 0.62
N PHE A 212 -19.80 -6.73 0.95
CA PHE A 212 -20.29 -8.10 0.98
C PHE A 212 -20.29 -8.75 -0.41
N GLU A 213 -20.70 -8.03 -1.44
CA GLU A 213 -20.86 -8.57 -2.80
C GLU A 213 -19.58 -8.48 -3.65
N LYS A 214 -18.89 -7.33 -3.58
CA LYS A 214 -17.76 -6.97 -4.44
C LYS A 214 -16.70 -6.16 -3.68
N PRO A 215 -16.07 -6.75 -2.64
CA PRO A 215 -15.05 -6.06 -1.86
C PRO A 215 -13.87 -5.64 -2.77
N PRO A 216 -13.13 -4.57 -2.44
CA PRO A 216 -11.84 -4.29 -3.11
C PRO A 216 -10.85 -5.43 -2.85
N TYR A 217 -9.71 -5.47 -3.55
CA TYR A 217 -8.63 -6.41 -3.19
C TYR A 217 -7.99 -6.04 -1.85
N ALA A 218 -7.69 -4.76 -1.66
CA ALA A 218 -7.24 -4.20 -0.39
C ALA A 218 -7.95 -2.87 -0.11
N LEU A 219 -8.28 -2.61 1.15
CA LEU A 219 -9.04 -1.42 1.58
C LEU A 219 -8.18 -0.53 2.48
N LYS A 220 -8.09 0.76 2.14
CA LYS A 220 -7.38 1.75 2.97
C LYS A 220 -8.23 2.14 4.17
N LEU A 221 -7.75 1.82 5.36
CA LEU A 221 -8.30 2.30 6.62
C LEU A 221 -7.62 3.62 7.05
N SER A 222 -8.33 4.41 7.86
CA SER A 222 -7.83 5.70 8.32
C SER A 222 -6.92 5.55 9.54
N LYS A 223 -5.82 6.32 9.55
CA LYS A 223 -4.97 6.51 10.72
C LYS A 223 -5.71 7.14 11.92
N THR A 224 -6.83 7.82 11.67
CA THR A 224 -7.66 8.46 12.69
C THR A 224 -8.61 7.47 13.40
N TRP A 225 -8.45 6.16 13.16
CA TRP A 225 -9.29 5.14 13.80
C TRP A 225 -9.36 5.27 15.31
N ASN A 226 -8.21 5.39 15.98
CA ASN A 226 -8.15 5.46 17.44
C ASN A 226 -8.80 6.75 17.98
N ASP A 227 -8.74 7.85 17.22
CA ASP A 227 -9.41 9.10 17.58
C ASP A 227 -10.95 8.97 17.48
N ILE A 228 -11.40 8.19 16.50
CA ILE A 228 -12.82 7.94 16.24
C ILE A 228 -13.40 6.87 17.18
N PHE A 229 -12.61 5.85 17.49
CA PHE A 229 -12.95 4.66 18.26
C PHE A 229 -11.89 4.37 19.33
N PRO A 230 -11.85 5.16 20.42
CA PRO A 230 -10.93 4.93 21.53
C PRO A 230 -11.24 3.62 22.29
N ASP A 231 -12.50 3.17 22.26
CA ASP A 231 -12.93 1.87 22.76
C ASP A 231 -13.64 1.07 21.65
N ILE A 232 -12.99 -0.03 21.26
CA ILE A 232 -13.46 -0.94 20.21
C ILE A 232 -14.73 -1.71 20.60
N ASN A 233 -15.05 -1.77 21.90
CA ASN A 233 -16.20 -2.52 22.40
C ASN A 233 -17.53 -1.78 22.28
N THR A 234 -17.46 -0.48 22.02
CA THR A 234 -18.64 0.38 21.86
C THR A 234 -19.51 -0.07 20.70
N GLU A 235 -20.83 0.09 20.85
CA GLU A 235 -21.79 -0.20 19.79
C GLU A 235 -21.51 0.63 18.52
N LYS A 236 -21.10 1.90 18.70
CA LYS A 236 -20.70 2.77 17.60
C LYS A 236 -19.55 2.18 16.77
N CYS A 237 -18.52 1.63 17.42
CA CYS A 237 -17.43 0.95 16.74
C CYS A 237 -17.93 -0.30 16.01
N LYS A 238 -18.60 -1.20 16.73
CA LYS A 238 -19.06 -2.50 16.20
C LYS A 238 -20.03 -2.38 15.03
N ASN A 239 -20.84 -1.32 15.00
CA ASN A 239 -21.81 -1.08 13.93
C ASN A 239 -21.22 -0.30 12.73
N SER A 240 -19.97 0.15 12.80
CA SER A 240 -19.37 1.00 11.77
C SER A 240 -19.01 0.26 10.48
N ASN A 241 -18.85 1.01 9.39
CA ASN A 241 -18.39 0.52 8.09
C ASN A 241 -16.97 -0.05 8.20
N GLY A 242 -16.10 0.61 8.96
CA GLY A 242 -14.73 0.18 9.17
C GLY A 242 -14.63 -1.14 9.93
N TYR A 243 -15.38 -1.29 11.03
CA TYR A 243 -15.40 -2.55 11.78
C TYR A 243 -16.02 -3.68 10.96
N TYR A 244 -17.10 -3.38 10.21
CA TYR A 244 -17.68 -4.34 9.29
C TYR A 244 -16.69 -4.84 8.24
N ALA A 245 -15.90 -3.95 7.63
CA ALA A 245 -14.84 -4.34 6.70
C ALA A 245 -13.78 -5.26 7.35
N ILE A 246 -13.35 -4.95 8.58
CA ILE A 246 -12.40 -5.79 9.34
C ILE A 246 -12.97 -7.19 9.55
N GLU A 247 -14.21 -7.31 10.02
CA GLU A 247 -14.83 -8.63 10.21
C GLU A 247 -15.01 -9.37 8.89
N LEU A 248 -15.36 -8.63 7.83
CA LEU A 248 -15.53 -9.22 6.51
C LEU A 248 -14.20 -9.72 5.92
N SER A 249 -13.08 -9.07 6.21
CA SER A 249 -11.74 -9.48 5.73
C SER A 249 -11.30 -10.87 6.24
N LYS A 250 -11.93 -11.36 7.32
CA LYS A 250 -11.66 -12.67 7.90
C LYS A 250 -12.32 -13.82 7.13
N ARG A 251 -13.26 -13.52 6.22
CA ARG A 251 -13.90 -14.54 5.37
C ARG A 251 -13.03 -14.82 4.16
N LYS A 252 -12.91 -16.09 3.74
CA LYS A 252 -12.30 -16.42 2.45
C LYS A 252 -13.30 -16.13 1.33
N PHE A 253 -13.07 -15.05 0.58
CA PHE A 253 -13.91 -14.64 -0.53
C PHE A 253 -13.05 -14.06 -1.66
N SER A 254 -13.41 -14.34 -2.90
CA SER A 254 -12.72 -13.83 -4.08
C SER A 254 -13.75 -13.29 -5.07
N TYR A 255 -13.51 -12.06 -5.51
CA TYR A 255 -14.24 -11.35 -6.54
C TYR A 255 -13.23 -10.72 -7.49
N LYS A 256 -13.27 -11.12 -8.75
CA LYS A 256 -12.35 -10.62 -9.77
C LYS A 256 -12.90 -9.30 -10.33
N HIS A 257 -12.20 -8.21 -10.05
CA HIS A 257 -12.49 -6.91 -10.65
C HIS A 257 -12.06 -6.91 -12.13
N VAL A 258 -12.78 -6.15 -12.95
CA VAL A 258 -12.34 -5.85 -14.31
C VAL A 258 -11.40 -4.66 -14.21
N MET A 259 -10.14 -4.88 -14.57
CA MET A 259 -9.14 -3.81 -14.67
C MET A 259 -9.27 -3.14 -16.04
N GLU A 260 -9.12 -1.82 -16.07
CA GLU A 260 -9.08 -1.01 -17.30
C GLU A 260 -7.72 -1.13 -18.00
#